data_AF-A0A917KNR1-F1
#
_entry.id   AF-A0A917KNR1-F1
#
_cell.length_a   1.000
_cell.length_b   1.000
_cell.length_c   1.000
_cell.angle_alpha   90.00
_cell.angle_beta   90.00
_cell.angle_gamma   90.00
#
_symmetry.space_group_name_H-M   'P 1'
#
loop_
_entity.id
_entity.type
_entity.pdbx_description
1 polymer ?
#
loop_
_entity_poly.entity_id
_entity_poly.type
_entity_poly.pdbx_seq_one_letter_code
_entity_poly.pdbx_strand_id
1 'polypeptide(L)'
;MGKGKSDLSLPLTELEDYGRRLRSIKTRLNHTKKLFESYKDDIAEGKVNDALDDFESHWEDGREDITQQLDALADMSDTVVREFKKLDDELAKKVNDAVKTKDTRSPAQKKE
;
A
#
# COMPACT_ATOMS: atom_id res chain seq x y z
N MET A 1 7.03 25.13 22.06
CA MET A 1 7.50 23.75 22.22
C MET A 1 6.32 22.88 22.63
N GLY A 2 5.66 22.26 21.64
CA GLY A 2 4.45 21.46 21.88
C GLY A 2 4.80 20.12 22.51
N LYS A 3 4.13 19.76 23.60
CA LYS A 3 4.29 18.48 24.29
C LYS A 3 3.98 17.33 23.34
N GLY A 4 5.02 16.62 22.91
CA GLY A 4 4.89 15.32 22.26
C GLY A 4 4.29 14.32 23.24
N LYS A 5 2.95 14.23 23.25
CA LYS A 5 2.33 12.93 23.50
C LYS A 5 2.78 12.08 22.31
N SER A 6 3.44 10.98 22.58
CA SER A 6 3.77 9.97 21.58
C SER A 6 2.46 9.49 20.96
N ASP A 7 2.07 10.14 19.87
CA ASP A 7 0.96 9.78 19.00
C ASP A 7 1.44 8.60 18.15
N LEU A 8 1.63 7.47 18.82
CA LEU A 8 2.05 6.20 18.23
C LEU A 8 0.87 5.49 17.54
N SER A 9 -0.28 6.16 17.37
CA SER A 9 -1.30 5.65 16.46
C SER A 9 -0.79 5.85 15.04
N LEU A 10 -0.24 4.78 14.46
CA LEU A 10 0.01 4.81 13.03
C LEU A 10 -1.33 4.98 12.29
N PRO A 11 -1.39 5.89 11.31
CA PRO A 11 -2.58 6.10 10.50
C PRO A 11 -2.69 4.96 9.47
N LEU A 12 -3.05 3.75 9.95
CA LEU A 12 -3.03 2.53 9.15
C LEU A 12 -4.00 2.59 7.97
N THR A 13 -5.16 3.21 8.15
CA THR A 13 -6.14 3.43 7.08
C THR A 13 -5.57 4.36 5.99
N GLU A 14 -4.88 5.42 6.40
CA GLU A 14 -4.24 6.35 5.48
C GLU A 14 -3.07 5.70 4.73
N LEU A 15 -2.33 4.80 5.37
CA LEU A 15 -1.27 4.00 4.74
C LEU A 15 -1.84 3.01 3.71
N GLU A 16 -2.95 2.33 4.03
CA GLU A 16 -3.68 1.49 3.06
C GLU A 16 -4.19 2.32 1.87
N ASP A 17 -4.76 3.49 2.14
CA ASP A 17 -5.22 4.44 1.11
C ASP A 17 -4.07 4.93 0.24
N TYR A 18 -2.92 5.21 0.86
CA TYR A 18 -1.72 5.64 0.16
C TYR A 18 -1.24 4.56 -0.82
N GLY A 19 -1.11 3.30 -0.37
CA GLY A 19 -0.77 2.18 -1.25
C GLY A 19 -1.75 2.01 -2.43
N ARG A 20 -3.06 2.16 -2.17
CA ARG A 20 -4.09 2.14 -3.23
C ARG A 20 -3.92 3.29 -4.24
N ARG A 21 -3.63 4.50 -3.77
CA ARG A 21 -3.42 5.67 -4.63
C ARG A 21 -2.20 5.50 -5.53
N LEU A 22 -1.09 4.97 -5.00
CA LEU A 22 0.13 4.70 -5.78
C LEU A 22 -0.15 3.70 -6.92
N ARG A 23 -0.87 2.61 -6.62
CA ARG A 23 -1.29 1.63 -7.64
C ARG A 23 -2.21 2.25 -8.68
N SER A 24 -3.13 3.14 -8.28
CA SER A 24 -3.99 3.88 -9.21
C SER A 24 -3.20 4.78 -10.15
N ILE A 25 -2.15 5.46 -9.66
CA ILE A 25 -1.25 6.27 -10.50
C ILE A 25 -0.56 5.38 -11.54
N LYS A 26 -0.02 4.23 -11.12
CA LYS A 26 0.57 3.24 -12.04
C LYS A 26 -0.42 2.78 -13.12
N THR A 27 -1.67 2.48 -12.75
CA THR A 27 -2.71 2.11 -13.72
C THR A 27 -2.94 3.20 -14.76
N ARG A 28 -2.97 4.48 -14.34
CA ARG A 28 -3.15 5.61 -15.26
C ARG A 28 -1.95 5.80 -16.18
N LEU A 29 -0.72 5.64 -15.69
CA LEU A 29 0.50 5.68 -16.52
C LEU A 29 0.48 4.59 -17.59
N ASN A 30 0.07 3.38 -17.23
CA ASN A 30 -0.04 2.26 -18.17
C ASN A 30 -1.18 2.46 -19.20
N HIS A 31 -2.26 3.13 -18.81
CA HIS A 31 -3.34 3.46 -19.74
C HIS A 31 -2.87 4.44 -20.83
N THR A 32 -2.01 5.40 -20.48
CA THR A 32 -1.42 6.31 -21.46
C THR A 32 -0.65 5.58 -22.56
N LYS A 33 0.08 4.49 -22.24
CA LYS A 33 0.72 3.63 -23.26
C LYS A 33 -0.29 3.09 -24.27
N LYS A 34 -1.36 2.46 -23.77
CA LYS A 34 -2.40 1.84 -24.61
C LYS A 34 -3.08 2.84 -25.54
N LEU A 35 -3.23 4.09 -25.10
CA LEU A 35 -3.75 5.16 -25.96
C LEU A 35 -2.82 5.45 -27.13
N PHE A 36 -1.50 5.53 -26.91
CA PHE A 36 -0.54 5.76 -27.99
C PHE A 36 -0.47 4.58 -28.97
N GLU A 37 -0.42 3.35 -28.45
CA GLU A 37 -0.49 2.13 -29.27
C GLU A 37 -1.74 2.15 -30.18
N SER A 38 -2.89 2.61 -29.67
CA SER A 38 -4.13 2.65 -30.45
C SER A 38 -4.13 3.66 -31.61
N TYR A 39 -3.34 4.74 -31.53
CA TYR A 39 -3.28 5.76 -32.59
C TYR A 39 -2.36 5.37 -33.75
N LYS A 40 -1.43 4.43 -33.52
CA LYS A 40 -0.40 4.03 -34.50
C LYS A 40 -1.01 3.44 -35.78
N ASP A 41 -2.12 2.74 -35.66
CA ASP A 41 -2.84 2.12 -36.78
C ASP A 41 -3.74 3.11 -37.55
N ASP A 42 -4.15 4.21 -36.90
CA ASP A 42 -5.07 5.21 -37.46
C ASP A 42 -4.35 6.33 -38.23
N ILE A 43 -3.03 6.47 -38.05
CA ILE A 43 -2.23 7.54 -38.63
C ILE A 43 -1.48 7.04 -39.87
N ALA A 44 -1.81 7.62 -41.03
CA ALA A 44 -1.27 7.21 -42.34
C ALA A 44 0.06 7.90 -42.73
N GLU A 45 0.55 8.87 -41.96
CA GLU A 45 1.77 9.62 -42.27
C GLU A 45 2.99 9.06 -41.52
N GLY A 46 3.97 8.53 -42.26
CA GLY A 46 5.14 7.85 -41.70
C GLY A 46 5.93 8.68 -40.67
N LYS A 47 6.10 9.99 -40.91
CA LYS A 47 6.83 10.87 -39.96
C LYS A 47 6.12 11.04 -38.62
N VAL A 48 4.79 11.00 -38.61
CA VAL A 48 4.01 11.11 -37.38
C VAL A 48 4.08 9.79 -36.62
N ASN A 49 4.03 8.66 -37.31
CA ASN A 49 4.24 7.36 -36.69
C ASN A 49 5.64 7.21 -36.08
N ASP A 50 6.68 7.66 -36.77
CA ASP A 50 8.05 7.65 -36.24
C ASP A 50 8.16 8.52 -34.98
N ALA A 51 7.57 9.72 -34.99
CA ALA A 51 7.57 10.61 -33.82
C ALA A 51 6.77 10.04 -32.64
N LEU A 52 5.68 9.31 -32.91
CA LEU A 52 4.90 8.64 -31.88
C LEU A 52 5.63 7.41 -31.32
N ASP A 53 6.35 6.67 -32.15
CA ASP A 53 7.18 5.52 -31.76
C ASP A 53 8.35 5.95 -30.87
N ASP A 54 9.05 7.03 -31.26
CA ASP A 54 10.10 7.66 -30.45
C ASP A 54 9.55 8.16 -29.13
N PHE A 55 8.39 8.83 -29.14
CA PHE A 55 7.75 9.29 -27.91
C PHE A 55 7.35 8.12 -27.01
N GLU A 56 6.72 7.08 -27.56
CA GLU A 56 6.28 5.90 -26.83
C GLU A 56 7.44 5.19 -26.14
N SER A 57 8.56 5.04 -26.86
CA SER A 57 9.78 4.40 -26.34
C SER A 57 10.36 5.16 -25.14
N HIS A 58 10.56 6.47 -25.26
CA HIS A 58 11.04 7.29 -24.14
C HIS A 58 10.04 7.36 -22.99
N TRP A 59 8.74 7.34 -23.30
CA TRP A 59 7.68 7.26 -22.30
C TRP A 59 7.67 5.91 -21.57
N GLU A 60 8.01 4.82 -22.27
CA GLU A 60 8.17 3.48 -21.69
C GLU A 60 9.33 3.42 -20.71
N ASP A 61 10.51 3.83 -21.14
CA ASP A 61 11.68 3.83 -20.29
C ASP A 61 11.46 4.68 -19.04
N GLY A 62 10.98 5.91 -19.22
CA GLY A 62 10.75 6.84 -18.11
C GLY A 62 9.66 6.37 -17.14
N ARG A 63 8.57 5.76 -17.64
CA ARG A 63 7.49 5.29 -16.77
C ARG A 63 7.85 3.97 -16.08
N GLU A 64 8.67 3.11 -16.67
CA GLU A 64 9.04 1.82 -16.08
C GLU A 64 9.65 2.04 -14.69
N ASP A 65 10.68 2.88 -14.60
CA ASP A 65 11.34 3.26 -13.34
C ASP A 65 10.34 3.81 -12.31
N ILE A 66 9.46 4.71 -12.74
CA ILE A 66 8.43 5.31 -11.87
C ILE A 66 7.48 4.22 -11.36
N THR A 67 7.02 3.32 -12.23
CA THR A 67 6.06 2.27 -11.82
C THR A 67 6.67 1.27 -10.85
N GLN A 68 7.95 0.93 -11.01
CA GLN A 68 8.68 0.07 -10.05
C GLN A 68 8.79 0.74 -8.68
N GLN A 69 9.10 2.05 -8.64
CA GLN A 69 9.15 2.81 -7.38
C GLN A 69 7.78 2.93 -6.72
N LEU A 70 6.72 3.14 -7.50
CA LEU A 70 5.34 3.20 -7.00
C LEU A 70 4.91 1.85 -6.38
N ASP A 71 5.27 0.72 -6.99
CA ASP A 71 5.02 -0.60 -6.42
C ASP A 71 5.78 -0.80 -5.11
N ALA A 72 7.08 -0.48 -5.08
CA ALA A 72 7.90 -0.62 -3.88
C ALA A 72 7.33 0.19 -2.70
N LEU A 73 6.90 1.42 -2.95
CA LEU A 73 6.27 2.27 -1.93
C LEU A 73 4.91 1.73 -1.47
N ALA A 74 4.12 1.17 -2.37
CA ALA A 74 2.84 0.55 -2.02
C ALA A 74 3.06 -0.71 -1.17
N ASP A 75 4.04 -1.55 -1.51
CA ASP A 75 4.36 -2.79 -0.80
C ASP A 75 4.95 -2.52 0.59
N MET A 76 5.75 -1.45 0.73
CA MET A 76 6.19 -0.97 2.03
C MET A 76 5.01 -0.52 2.89
N SER A 77 4.06 0.21 2.31
CA SER A 77 2.86 0.67 3.03
C SER A 77 2.01 -0.51 3.52
N ASP A 78 1.77 -1.49 2.66
CA ASP A 78 1.06 -2.72 3.01
C ASP A 78 1.81 -3.54 4.07
N THR A 79 3.14 -3.57 4.00
CA THR A 79 3.98 -4.25 5.00
C THR A 79 3.84 -3.59 6.37
N VAL A 80 3.92 -2.27 6.46
CA VAL A 80 3.73 -1.54 7.72
C VAL A 80 2.36 -1.86 8.32
N VAL A 81 1.30 -1.81 7.51
CA VAL A 81 -0.06 -2.12 7.94
C VAL A 81 -0.19 -3.55 8.46
N ARG A 82 0.37 -4.52 7.73
CA ARG A 82 0.34 -5.94 8.12
C ARG A 82 1.04 -6.18 9.45
N GLU A 83 2.27 -5.67 9.61
CA GLU A 83 3.05 -5.91 10.83
C GLU A 83 2.40 -5.23 12.04
N PHE A 84 1.79 -4.05 11.87
CA PHE A 84 1.05 -3.40 12.96
C PHE A 84 -0.21 -4.15 13.36
N LYS A 85 -1.04 -4.59 12.40
CA LYS A 85 -2.23 -5.41 12.71
C LYS A 85 -1.84 -6.69 13.44
N LYS A 86 -0.76 -7.35 13.01
CA LYS A 86 -0.23 -8.54 13.68
C LYS A 86 0.21 -8.24 15.12
N LEU A 87 0.92 -7.15 15.33
CA LEU A 87 1.34 -6.72 16.67
C LEU A 87 0.14 -6.46 17.59
N ASP A 88 -0.89 -5.78 17.08
CA ASP A 88 -2.12 -5.49 17.81
C ASP A 88 -2.88 -6.79 18.17
N ASP A 89 -3.02 -7.72 17.23
CA ASP A 89 -3.66 -9.02 17.46
C ASP A 89 -2.92 -9.86 18.52
N GLU A 90 -1.59 -9.90 18.44
CA GLU A 90 -0.76 -10.59 19.43
C GLU A 90 -0.89 -9.98 20.83
N LEU A 91 -0.94 -8.65 20.91
CA LEU A 91 -1.11 -7.94 22.19
C LEU A 91 -2.51 -8.16 22.77
N ALA A 92 -3.56 -8.05 21.94
CA ALA A 92 -4.93 -8.30 22.34
C ALA A 92 -5.11 -9.73 22.86
N LYS A 93 -4.49 -10.72 22.20
CA LYS A 93 -4.50 -12.12 22.66
C LYS A 93 -3.84 -12.27 24.03
N LYS A 94 -2.64 -11.71 24.22
CA LYS A 94 -1.92 -11.75 25.51
C LYS A 94 -2.73 -11.12 26.64
N VAL A 95 -3.39 -9.99 26.38
CA VAL A 95 -4.26 -9.33 27.36
C VAL A 95 -5.46 -10.21 27.71
N ASN A 96 -6.15 -10.76 26.70
CA ASN A 96 -7.29 -11.65 26.92
C ASN A 96 -6.90 -12.91 27.71
N ASP A 97 -5.77 -13.53 27.38
CA ASP A 97 -5.27 -14.71 28.10
C ASP A 97 -4.92 -14.35 29.55
N ALA A 98 -4.26 -13.20 29.78
CA ALA A 98 -3.94 -12.72 31.13
C ALA A 98 -5.21 -12.47 31.97
N VAL A 99 -6.25 -11.86 31.40
CA VAL A 99 -7.54 -11.62 32.07
C VAL A 99 -8.24 -12.94 32.41
N LYS A 100 -8.29 -13.89 31.47
CA LYS A 100 -8.85 -15.23 31.71
C LYS A 100 -8.13 -16.00 32.82
N THR A 101 -6.81 -15.86 32.93
CA THR A 101 -6.06 -16.52 34.02
C THR A 101 -6.28 -15.88 35.40
N LYS A 102 -6.81 -14.65 35.48
CA LYS A 102 -7.16 -14.00 36.75
C LYS A 102 -8.53 -14.47 37.26
N ASP A 103 -9.47 -14.72 36.35
CA ASP A 103 -10.83 -15.18 36.70
C ASP A 103 -10.85 -16.62 37.26
N THR A 104 -9.90 -17.46 36.86
CA THR A 104 -9.76 -18.83 37.37
C THR A 104 -9.00 -18.96 38.70
N ARG A 105 -8.55 -17.86 39.32
CA ARG A 105 -7.69 -17.84 40.53
C ARG A 105 -8.32 -17.15 41.75
N SER A 106 -9.64 -17.20 41.94
CA SER A 106 -10.29 -16.86 43.22
C SER A 106 -11.43 -17.82 43.56
N PRO A 107 -11.58 -18.22 44.84
CA PRO A 107 -11.02 -19.51 45.25
C PRO A 107 -12.05 -20.54 45.69
N ALA A 108 -11.61 -21.80 45.70
CA ALA A 108 -12.20 -22.87 46.48
C ALA A 108 -12.26 -22.51 47.97
N GLN A 109 -13.40 -22.02 48.45
CA GLN A 109 -13.78 -22.05 49.87
C GLN A 109 -15.30 -22.13 50.02
N LYS A 110 -15.83 -23.36 50.09
CA LYS A 110 -16.86 -23.74 51.08
C LYS A 110 -16.70 -25.24 51.36
N LYS A 111 -15.87 -25.54 52.36
CA LYS A 111 -16.13 -26.68 53.25
C LYS A 111 -17.11 -26.17 54.29
N GLU A 112 -18.30 -26.76 54.33
CA GLU A 112 -19.08 -27.09 55.53
C GLU A 112 -20.27 -27.96 55.11
#